data_AF-A0A942DC57-F1
#
_entry.id   AF-A0A942DC57-F1
#
_cell.length_a   1.000
_cell.length_b   1.000
_cell.length_c   1.000
_cell.angle_alpha   90.00
_cell.angle_beta   90.00
_cell.angle_gamma   90.00
#
_symmetry.space_group_name_H-M   'P 1'
#
loop_
_entity.id
_entity.type
_entity.pdbx_description
1 polymer ?
#
loop_
_entity_poly.entity_id
_entity_poly.type
_entity_poly.pdbx_seq_one_letter_code
_entity_poly.pdbx_strand_id
1 'polypeptide(L)'
;MLQNFHHSSQPRNIKLEKQAGLPSVRLIEDMMKKTMTTAGALVELPFGDDTQSFNLTVKRDTTQGSWLWMLYHDDGFNSGLEWSHVTHSADQIYTLISNSNLGFMMSKPVNQALPTSTQQRIASVPADFNAPKARKGTLQGNLRNIQIGNLFQSINMNAMNGVLEIIASHNKANVFFVDGTPVHAALRGAEGTEAMIQLQAWEDGEFTFYDERVNVAKTIDRGLIGLLMEGAKYIDHSKYLTQSMLTNDSFLIPMKDVDMEQALTAKGVECKLADVIAVFKLIDGSKTWGEILRDIELAKSEWVPVMFNLLNCGLVRISTTPTKARQSVVESRMDWKTVQSFEHSICRMDSGLYTHAALLYFLSQEWYKFESMQVPFSLLVFGFATKTEMQSQLIPFRSKAIEELRDKVFRTKRKYDMLCHFGAFSYAMLLPMSTRKSADRQAETLAEICASINVSEDYDPSRIEFRGGIANVPEDCKSLDEVLVLVEGGLGFKSA
;
A
#
# COMPACT_ATOMS: atom_id res chain seq x y z
N MET A 1 -34.12 5.65 -63.49
CA MET A 1 -32.92 6.46 -63.80
C MET A 1 -32.58 7.26 -62.55
N LEU A 2 -31.29 7.36 -62.21
CA LEU A 2 -30.67 8.06 -61.04
C LEU A 2 -30.64 7.21 -59.75
N GLN A 3 -29.77 6.19 -59.63
CA GLN A 3 -28.32 6.17 -59.32
C GLN A 3 -27.93 6.68 -57.91
N ASN A 4 -27.48 5.71 -57.10
CA ASN A 4 -26.93 5.77 -55.76
C ASN A 4 -25.61 6.55 -55.68
N PHE A 5 -25.44 7.38 -54.65
CA PHE A 5 -24.13 7.71 -54.08
C PHE A 5 -24.22 7.83 -52.55
N HIS A 6 -24.24 6.67 -51.88
CA HIS A 6 -23.64 6.54 -50.55
C HIS A 6 -22.42 5.65 -50.69
N HIS A 7 -21.24 6.26 -50.82
CA HIS A 7 -19.98 5.61 -50.49
C HIS A 7 -19.70 5.90 -49.02
N SER A 8 -20.14 5.01 -48.13
CA SER A 8 -19.54 4.87 -46.82
C SER A 8 -18.16 4.25 -47.04
N SER A 9 -17.11 5.07 -47.09
CA SER A 9 -15.73 4.61 -47.13
C SER A 9 -15.42 3.86 -45.84
N GLN A 10 -15.41 2.53 -45.90
CA GLN A 10 -14.80 1.71 -44.84
C GLN A 10 -13.36 2.20 -44.61
N PRO A 11 -12.86 2.25 -43.35
CA PRO A 11 -11.46 2.51 -43.11
C PRO A 11 -10.65 1.44 -43.86
N ARG A 12 -9.85 1.87 -44.83
CA ARG A 12 -8.95 0.97 -45.55
C ARG A 12 -7.84 0.58 -44.58
N ASN A 13 -7.91 -0.64 -44.02
CA ASN A 13 -6.78 -1.22 -43.30
C ASN A 13 -5.67 -1.49 -44.32
N ILE A 14 -4.49 -0.95 -44.06
CA ILE A 14 -3.30 -1.08 -44.90
C ILE A 14 -2.36 -2.03 -44.17
N LYS A 15 -2.34 -3.30 -44.57
CA LYS A 15 -1.40 -4.30 -44.05
C LYS A 15 -0.10 -4.26 -44.84
N LEU A 16 1.03 -4.05 -44.15
CA LEU A 16 2.37 -4.05 -44.72
C LEU A 16 2.97 -5.47 -44.75
N GLU A 17 4.05 -5.65 -45.52
CA GLU A 17 4.74 -6.93 -45.61
C GLU A 17 5.42 -7.31 -44.28
N LYS A 18 5.27 -8.59 -43.89
CA LYS A 18 5.82 -9.12 -42.63
C LYS A 18 7.34 -8.97 -42.59
N GLN A 19 7.86 -8.44 -41.49
CA GLN A 19 9.30 -8.32 -41.26
C GLN A 19 9.81 -9.49 -40.41
N ALA A 20 10.97 -10.06 -40.74
CA ALA A 20 11.54 -11.17 -39.98
C ALA A 20 12.12 -10.76 -38.61
N GLY A 21 12.27 -9.46 -38.35
CA GLY A 21 12.82 -8.91 -37.10
C GLY A 21 12.28 -7.52 -36.82
N LEU A 22 12.88 -6.82 -35.85
CA LEU A 22 12.44 -5.51 -35.41
C LEU A 22 12.32 -4.51 -36.58
N PRO A 23 11.21 -3.76 -36.69
CA PRO A 23 11.04 -2.78 -37.74
C PRO A 23 12.01 -1.61 -37.55
N SER A 24 12.62 -1.13 -38.64
CA SER A 24 13.50 0.04 -38.58
C SER A 24 12.73 1.34 -38.29
N VAL A 25 13.39 2.33 -37.69
CA VAL A 25 12.81 3.67 -37.45
C VAL A 25 12.22 4.27 -38.73
N ARG A 26 12.92 4.13 -39.87
CA ARG A 26 12.45 4.62 -41.17
C ARG A 26 11.12 3.97 -41.59
N LEU A 27 10.94 2.68 -41.32
CA LEU A 27 9.71 1.97 -41.64
C LEU A 27 8.55 2.44 -40.73
N ILE A 28 8.84 2.72 -39.46
CA ILE A 28 7.87 3.29 -38.50
C ILE A 28 7.44 4.70 -38.95
N GLU A 29 8.38 5.54 -39.38
CA GLU A 29 8.05 6.86 -39.97
C GLU A 29 7.19 6.73 -41.22
N ASP A 30 7.45 5.74 -42.06
CA ASP A 30 6.66 5.50 -43.27
C ASP A 30 5.24 5.00 -42.95
N MET A 31 5.05 4.24 -41.87
CA MET A 31 3.71 3.92 -41.35
C MET A 31 2.95 5.20 -40.98
N MET A 32 3.59 6.16 -40.31
CA MET A 32 2.97 7.45 -39.98
C MET A 32 2.59 8.22 -41.24
N LYS A 33 3.50 8.33 -42.22
CA LYS A 33 3.23 9.02 -43.49
C LYS A 33 2.04 8.39 -44.22
N LYS A 34 1.92 7.05 -44.22
CA LYS A 34 0.78 6.36 -44.84
C LYS A 34 -0.57 6.71 -44.20
N THR A 35 -0.62 6.88 -42.88
CA THR A 35 -1.84 7.38 -42.19
C THR A 35 -2.15 8.86 -42.49
N MET A 36 -1.17 9.66 -42.90
CA MET A 36 -1.41 11.04 -43.35
C MET A 36 -2.02 11.10 -44.75
N THR A 37 -1.55 10.24 -45.65
CA THR A 37 -2.00 10.20 -47.04
C THR A 37 -3.40 9.59 -47.19
N THR A 38 -3.77 8.66 -46.29
CA THR A 38 -5.09 8.01 -46.30
C THR A 38 -5.82 8.28 -44.99
N ALA A 39 -6.74 9.26 -45.01
CA ALA A 39 -7.49 9.66 -43.82
C ALA A 39 -8.29 8.49 -43.23
N GLY A 40 -8.10 8.24 -41.92
CA GLY A 40 -8.78 7.18 -41.18
C GLY A 40 -8.24 5.76 -41.41
N ALA A 41 -7.14 5.61 -42.15
CA ALA A 41 -6.49 4.30 -42.34
C ALA A 41 -5.82 3.80 -41.06
N LEU A 42 -6.02 2.52 -40.75
CA LEU A 42 -5.21 1.77 -39.80
C LEU A 42 -4.08 1.11 -40.59
N VAL A 43 -2.83 1.40 -40.23
CA VAL A 43 -1.67 0.75 -40.86
C VAL A 43 -1.16 -0.32 -39.92
N GLU A 44 -1.03 -1.54 -40.42
CA GLU A 44 -0.62 -2.73 -39.67
C GLU A 44 0.71 -3.25 -40.21
N LEU A 45 1.64 -3.58 -39.32
CA LEU A 45 2.94 -4.14 -39.64
C LEU A 45 3.17 -5.39 -38.78
N PRO A 46 2.98 -6.58 -39.35
CA PRO A 46 3.39 -7.81 -38.71
C PRO A 46 4.92 -7.93 -38.73
N PHE A 47 5.52 -8.38 -37.64
CA PHE A 47 6.95 -8.66 -37.57
C PHE A 47 7.27 -9.76 -36.55
N GLY A 48 8.44 -10.38 -36.67
CA GLY A 48 8.86 -11.51 -35.85
C GLY A 48 9.00 -12.81 -36.66
N ASP A 49 9.32 -13.89 -35.96
CA ASP A 49 9.59 -15.20 -36.56
C ASP A 49 8.42 -16.17 -36.35
N ASP A 50 8.64 -17.47 -36.58
CA ASP A 50 7.63 -18.52 -36.41
C ASP A 50 7.41 -18.90 -34.93
N THR A 51 8.23 -18.39 -34.01
CA THR A 51 8.14 -18.65 -32.56
C THR A 51 7.52 -17.49 -31.79
N GLN A 52 7.75 -16.25 -32.23
CA GLN A 52 7.15 -15.05 -31.68
C GLN A 52 6.77 -14.08 -32.82
N SER A 53 5.47 -13.90 -33.01
CA SER A 53 4.89 -12.97 -33.98
C SER A 53 4.28 -11.78 -33.25
N PHE A 54 4.44 -10.57 -33.79
CA PHE A 54 3.87 -9.35 -33.26
C PHE A 54 3.22 -8.54 -34.37
N ASN A 55 2.22 -7.74 -34.02
CA ASN A 55 1.59 -6.82 -34.96
C ASN A 55 1.60 -5.40 -34.40
N LEU A 56 2.38 -4.52 -35.03
CA LEU A 56 2.39 -3.09 -34.71
C LEU A 56 1.32 -2.40 -35.55
N THR A 57 0.44 -1.65 -34.91
CA THR A 57 -0.61 -0.90 -35.59
C THR A 57 -0.52 0.59 -35.26
N VAL A 58 -0.86 1.43 -36.23
CA VAL A 58 -0.95 2.87 -36.03
C VAL A 58 -2.17 3.45 -36.71
N LYS A 59 -2.85 4.35 -35.99
CA LYS A 59 -3.96 5.14 -36.49
C LYS A 59 -3.77 6.61 -36.11
N ARG A 60 -4.03 7.50 -37.06
CA ARG A 60 -4.06 8.93 -36.80
C ARG A 60 -5.45 9.34 -36.33
N ASP A 61 -5.53 10.01 -35.19
CA ASP A 61 -6.76 10.66 -34.73
C ASP A 61 -7.02 11.91 -35.58
N THR A 62 -8.16 11.94 -36.28
CA THR A 62 -8.54 13.05 -37.17
C THR A 62 -8.97 14.31 -36.42
N THR A 63 -9.23 14.22 -35.11
CA THR A 63 -9.67 15.36 -34.29
C THR A 63 -8.52 16.08 -33.60
N GLN A 64 -7.51 15.33 -33.11
CA GLN A 64 -6.37 15.87 -32.35
C GLN A 64 -5.04 15.81 -33.13
N GLY A 65 -5.00 15.10 -34.25
CA GLY A 65 -3.81 15.00 -35.11
C GLY A 65 -2.69 14.12 -34.56
N SER A 66 -2.92 13.43 -33.44
CA SER A 66 -1.98 12.51 -32.78
C SER A 66 -2.03 11.09 -33.38
N TRP A 67 -0.96 10.31 -33.19
CA TRP A 67 -0.88 8.92 -33.61
C TRP A 67 -1.01 7.99 -32.41
N LEU A 68 -2.04 7.15 -32.46
CA LEU A 68 -2.24 6.04 -31.54
C LEU A 68 -1.52 4.81 -32.09
N TRP A 69 -0.57 4.31 -31.32
CA TRP A 69 0.20 3.11 -31.60
C TRP A 69 -0.24 1.99 -30.67
N MET A 70 -0.40 0.78 -31.21
CA MET A 70 -0.75 -0.40 -30.42
C MET A 70 0.11 -1.56 -30.90
N LEU A 71 0.70 -2.30 -29.95
CA LEU A 71 1.40 -3.54 -30.23
C LEU A 71 0.58 -4.71 -29.72
N TYR A 72 0.41 -5.70 -30.58
CA TYR A 72 -0.26 -6.94 -30.26
C TYR A 72 0.72 -8.11 -30.31
N HIS A 73 0.52 -9.07 -29.41
CA HIS A 73 1.17 -10.37 -29.46
C HIS A 73 0.37 -11.30 -30.39
N ASP A 74 1.04 -11.84 -31.40
CA ASP A 74 0.53 -12.71 -32.46
C ASP A 74 -0.39 -12.05 -33.52
N ASP A 75 -0.58 -12.70 -34.66
CA ASP A 75 -1.47 -12.24 -35.75
C ASP A 75 -2.77 -13.06 -35.83
N GLY A 76 -3.73 -12.80 -34.95
CA GLY A 76 -5.00 -13.55 -34.95
C GLY A 76 -6.14 -13.01 -34.07
N PHE A 77 -7.28 -13.70 -34.13
CA PHE A 77 -8.55 -13.35 -33.45
C PHE A 77 -8.47 -13.31 -31.91
N ASN A 78 -7.36 -13.78 -31.32
CA ASN A 78 -7.08 -13.79 -29.87
C ASN A 78 -5.83 -12.99 -29.49
N SER A 79 -5.37 -12.07 -30.36
CA SER A 79 -4.16 -11.28 -30.10
C SER A 79 -4.29 -10.39 -28.86
N GLY A 80 -3.39 -10.58 -27.90
CA GLY A 80 -3.32 -9.80 -26.67
C GLY A 80 -2.66 -8.44 -26.92
N LEU A 81 -3.28 -7.35 -26.46
CA LEU A 81 -2.68 -6.02 -26.52
C LEU A 81 -1.53 -5.94 -25.51
N GLU A 82 -0.30 -5.78 -25.99
CA GLU A 82 0.90 -5.63 -25.16
C GLU A 82 0.98 -4.22 -24.57
N TRP A 83 0.77 -3.22 -25.43
CA TRP A 83 0.72 -1.83 -25.01
C TRP A 83 0.00 -0.95 -26.03
N SER A 84 -0.44 0.22 -25.56
CA SER A 84 -1.01 1.28 -26.37
C SER A 84 -0.38 2.61 -25.97
N HIS A 85 0.05 3.40 -26.94
CA HIS A 85 0.81 4.63 -26.72
C HIS A 85 0.45 5.72 -27.73
N VAL A 86 0.38 6.97 -27.29
CA VAL A 86 0.15 8.13 -28.18
C VAL A 86 1.44 8.93 -28.29
N THR A 87 2.04 8.98 -29.48
CA THR A 87 3.26 9.75 -29.70
C THR A 87 3.41 10.20 -31.14
N HIS A 88 4.18 11.27 -31.33
CA HIS A 88 4.58 11.83 -32.61
C HIS A 88 6.01 11.40 -33.02
N SER A 89 6.71 10.62 -32.19
CA SER A 89 8.09 10.21 -32.41
C SER A 89 8.18 8.74 -32.82
N ALA A 90 8.75 8.49 -34.00
CA ALA A 90 9.06 7.14 -34.46
C ALA A 90 10.19 6.49 -33.64
N ASP A 91 11.15 7.28 -33.16
CA ASP A 91 12.25 6.81 -32.30
C ASP A 91 11.74 6.28 -30.95
N GLN A 92 10.71 6.92 -30.38
CA GLN A 92 10.08 6.45 -29.15
C GLN A 92 9.41 5.09 -29.36
N ILE A 93 8.68 4.92 -30.47
CA ILE A 93 8.07 3.62 -30.81
C ILE A 93 9.13 2.56 -31.10
N TYR A 94 10.19 2.90 -31.82
CA TYR A 94 11.31 1.99 -32.06
C TYR A 94 11.94 1.52 -30.74
N THR A 95 12.22 2.47 -29.83
CA THR A 95 12.77 2.19 -28.49
C THR A 95 11.83 1.34 -27.66
N LEU A 96 10.52 1.60 -27.76
CA LEU A 96 9.51 0.88 -26.99
C LEU A 96 9.36 -0.55 -27.50
N ILE A 97 9.42 -0.78 -28.82
CA ILE A 97 9.45 -2.13 -29.39
C ILE A 97 10.78 -2.83 -29.09
N SER A 98 11.93 -2.15 -29.19
CA SER A 98 13.24 -2.77 -28.92
C SER A 98 13.44 -3.16 -27.45
N ASN A 99 12.79 -2.44 -26.54
CA ASN A 99 12.90 -2.65 -25.09
C ASN A 99 11.74 -3.46 -24.50
N SER A 100 10.66 -3.64 -25.26
CA SER A 100 9.74 -4.75 -25.02
C SER A 100 10.62 -6.00 -25.06
N ASN A 101 10.58 -6.85 -24.03
CA ASN A 101 11.49 -7.99 -23.88
C ASN A 101 11.14 -9.12 -24.88
N LEU A 102 11.17 -8.83 -26.19
CA LEU A 102 10.69 -9.62 -27.32
C LEU A 102 11.65 -10.76 -27.73
N GLY A 103 12.48 -11.25 -26.80
CA GLY A 103 13.32 -12.44 -27.03
C GLY A 103 14.45 -12.34 -28.07
N PHE A 104 14.65 -11.22 -28.77
CA PHE A 104 15.74 -11.07 -29.74
C PHE A 104 17.07 -10.73 -29.05
N MET A 105 17.90 -11.72 -28.78
CA MET A 105 19.29 -11.51 -28.39
C MET A 105 20.14 -11.16 -29.62
N MET A 106 20.55 -9.90 -29.80
CA MET A 106 21.72 -9.57 -30.62
C MET A 106 22.60 -8.50 -29.97
N SER A 107 23.89 -8.77 -30.08
CA SER A 107 25.07 -8.12 -29.53
C SER A 107 25.22 -6.62 -29.80
N LYS A 108 25.69 -5.89 -28.77
CA LYS A 108 26.13 -4.47 -28.78
C LYS A 108 27.09 -4.13 -29.94
N PRO A 109 27.21 -2.83 -30.25
CA PRO A 109 28.44 -2.14 -29.84
C PRO A 109 28.23 -0.79 -29.15
N VAL A 110 29.23 -0.44 -28.34
CA VAL A 110 29.44 0.78 -27.55
C VAL A 110 29.97 1.91 -28.44
N ASN A 111 29.55 3.16 -28.18
CA ASN A 111 30.22 4.47 -28.34
C ASN A 111 29.13 5.58 -28.26
N GLN A 112 29.29 6.81 -27.79
CA GLN A 112 30.39 7.68 -27.32
C GLN A 112 29.72 8.89 -26.62
N ALA A 113 30.46 9.60 -25.78
CA ALA A 113 29.98 10.69 -24.93
C ALA A 113 30.05 12.11 -25.55
N LEU A 114 29.41 13.05 -24.83
CA LEU A 114 29.60 14.53 -24.71
C LEU A 114 28.77 15.47 -25.63
N PRO A 115 28.55 16.77 -25.28
CA PRO A 115 28.68 17.48 -23.99
C PRO A 115 27.50 18.45 -23.60
N THR A 116 27.67 18.96 -22.38
CA THR A 116 27.07 20.10 -21.66
C THR A 116 26.67 21.36 -22.45
N SER A 117 25.56 22.00 -22.05
CA SER A 117 25.40 23.46 -22.18
C SER A 117 24.70 24.07 -20.96
N THR A 118 25.47 24.86 -20.23
CA THR A 118 25.13 25.75 -19.12
C THR A 118 24.23 26.90 -19.60
N GLN A 119 23.08 27.12 -18.94
CA GLN A 119 22.50 28.46 -18.83
C GLN A 119 21.91 28.67 -17.42
N GLN A 120 22.66 29.41 -16.61
CA GLN A 120 22.16 30.08 -15.41
C GLN A 120 21.43 31.37 -15.81
N ARG A 121 20.29 31.67 -15.17
CA ARG A 121 19.97 33.02 -14.63
C ARG A 121 18.75 33.02 -13.70
N ILE A 122 19.08 33.17 -12.41
CA ILE A 122 18.56 34.09 -11.36
C ILE A 122 17.05 34.23 -11.11
N ALA A 123 16.76 34.13 -9.80
CA ALA A 123 15.52 34.19 -9.06
C ALA A 123 14.64 35.45 -9.16
N SER A 124 13.33 35.25 -8.91
CA SER A 124 12.51 36.14 -8.08
C SER A 124 11.22 35.44 -7.64
N VAL A 125 10.95 35.41 -6.33
CA VAL A 125 9.66 35.06 -5.69
C VAL A 125 8.84 36.35 -5.59
N PRO A 126 7.52 36.31 -5.81
CA PRO A 126 6.63 36.58 -4.67
C PRO A 126 5.53 35.53 -4.51
N ALA A 127 5.12 35.39 -3.24
CA ALA A 127 3.98 34.63 -2.79
C ALA A 127 2.66 35.17 -3.37
N ASP A 128 1.73 34.27 -3.66
CA ASP A 128 0.31 34.50 -3.41
C ASP A 128 -0.42 33.17 -3.24
N PHE A 129 -1.10 33.05 -2.10
CA PHE A 129 -2.05 31.99 -1.79
C PHE A 129 -3.22 32.08 -2.75
N ASN A 130 -3.49 31.01 -3.49
CA ASN A 130 -4.73 30.86 -4.23
C ASN A 130 -5.28 29.44 -4.03
N ALA A 131 -6.60 29.38 -3.82
CA ALA A 131 -7.42 28.20 -3.58
C ALA A 131 -7.01 26.97 -4.42
N PRO A 132 -7.22 25.73 -3.92
CA PRO A 132 -6.72 24.53 -4.58
C PRO A 132 -7.30 24.40 -5.98
N LYS A 133 -6.46 24.66 -6.99
CA LYS A 133 -6.71 24.23 -8.36
C LYS A 133 -6.82 22.70 -8.32
N ALA A 134 -7.88 22.15 -8.91
CA ALA A 134 -8.05 20.71 -9.08
C ALA A 134 -6.77 20.13 -9.67
N ARG A 135 -6.12 19.22 -8.94
CA ARG A 135 -4.87 18.58 -9.37
C ARG A 135 -5.16 17.77 -10.62
N LYS A 136 -4.52 18.12 -11.74
CA LYS A 136 -4.68 17.38 -13.00
C LYS A 136 -3.66 16.24 -13.04
N GLY A 137 -4.13 15.02 -12.92
CA GLY A 137 -3.26 13.83 -13.03
C GLY A 137 -2.71 13.68 -14.44
N THR A 138 -1.42 13.34 -14.55
CA THR A 138 -0.75 13.09 -15.84
C THR A 138 -0.79 11.61 -16.24
N LEU A 139 -0.95 10.70 -15.28
CA LEU A 139 -1.17 9.27 -15.51
C LEU A 139 -2.25 8.77 -14.54
N GLN A 140 -3.27 8.08 -15.03
CA GLN A 140 -4.41 7.61 -14.23
C GLN A 140 -4.83 6.20 -14.66
N GLY A 141 -5.32 5.41 -13.71
CA GLY A 141 -5.84 4.09 -14.01
C GLY A 141 -6.27 3.31 -12.77
N ASN A 142 -6.44 2.00 -12.94
CA ASN A 142 -6.86 1.08 -11.89
C ASN A 142 -5.90 -0.12 -11.79
N LEU A 143 -5.53 -0.51 -10.56
CA LEU A 143 -4.61 -1.61 -10.28
C LEU A 143 -5.14 -2.99 -10.71
N ARG A 144 -6.44 -3.15 -10.95
CA ARG A 144 -6.99 -4.38 -11.56
C ARG A 144 -6.50 -4.60 -13.00
N ASN A 145 -6.10 -3.54 -13.69
CA ASN A 145 -5.68 -3.59 -15.09
C ASN A 145 -4.15 -3.62 -15.25
N ILE A 146 -3.40 -3.23 -14.23
CA ILE A 146 -1.94 -3.14 -14.27
C ILE A 146 -1.35 -3.49 -12.91
N GLN A 147 -0.35 -4.36 -12.90
CA GLN A 147 0.41 -4.64 -11.70
C GLN A 147 1.24 -3.42 -11.31
N ILE A 148 1.24 -3.09 -10.02
CA ILE A 148 1.91 -1.89 -9.51
C ILE A 148 3.43 -1.89 -9.73
N GLY A 149 4.06 -3.06 -9.81
CA GLY A 149 5.46 -3.18 -10.21
C GLY A 149 5.73 -2.61 -11.60
N ASN A 150 4.84 -2.88 -12.56
CA ASN A 150 4.93 -2.35 -13.93
C ASN A 150 4.70 -0.83 -13.95
N LEU A 151 3.82 -0.33 -13.08
CA LEU A 151 3.61 1.11 -12.92
C LEU A 151 4.87 1.82 -12.40
N PHE A 152 5.53 1.26 -11.38
CA PHE A 152 6.80 1.81 -10.88
C PHE A 152 7.90 1.78 -11.95
N GLN A 153 7.99 0.69 -12.73
CA GLN A 153 8.93 0.60 -13.84
C GLN A 153 8.64 1.65 -14.92
N SER A 154 7.37 1.87 -15.28
CA SER A 154 6.98 2.90 -16.25
C SER A 154 7.39 4.31 -15.79
N ILE A 155 7.14 4.65 -14.53
CA ILE A 155 7.57 5.93 -13.93
C ILE A 155 9.09 6.08 -13.97
N ASN A 156 9.82 4.99 -13.68
CA ASN A 156 11.28 4.96 -13.72
C ASN A 156 11.84 5.15 -15.12
N MET A 157 11.32 4.41 -16.10
CA MET A 157 11.77 4.47 -17.49
C MET A 157 11.51 5.83 -18.15
N ASN A 158 10.41 6.48 -17.78
CA ASN A 158 10.06 7.82 -18.26
C ASN A 158 10.75 8.95 -17.46
N ALA A 159 11.60 8.62 -16.47
CA ALA A 159 12.26 9.57 -15.58
C ALA A 159 11.29 10.59 -14.95
N MET A 160 10.07 10.14 -14.61
CA MET A 160 9.01 11.04 -14.15
C MET A 160 9.33 11.59 -12.75
N ASN A 161 9.01 12.85 -12.56
CA ASN A 161 9.12 13.55 -11.28
C ASN A 161 7.71 13.83 -10.76
N GLY A 162 7.42 13.49 -9.51
CA GLY A 162 6.08 13.71 -8.97
C GLY A 162 5.63 12.72 -7.91
N VAL A 163 4.32 12.69 -7.68
CA VAL A 163 3.69 11.89 -6.64
C VAL A 163 2.67 10.96 -7.25
N LEU A 164 2.87 9.66 -7.02
CA LEU A 164 1.88 8.64 -7.31
C LEU A 164 0.98 8.46 -6.08
N GLU A 165 -0.30 8.81 -6.23
CA GLU A 165 -1.33 8.58 -5.24
C GLU A 165 -2.14 7.35 -5.63
N ILE A 166 -2.39 6.46 -4.66
CA ILE A 166 -3.18 5.24 -4.86
C ILE A 166 -4.25 5.19 -3.77
N ILE A 167 -5.50 5.10 -4.19
CA ILE A 167 -6.67 5.03 -3.31
C ILE A 167 -7.34 3.67 -3.51
N ALA A 168 -7.31 2.85 -2.47
CA ALA A 168 -8.08 1.62 -2.36
C ALA A 168 -9.26 1.83 -1.39
N SER A 169 -10.19 0.87 -1.31
CA SER A 169 -11.45 1.00 -0.55
C SER A 169 -11.32 1.56 0.88
N HIS A 170 -10.25 1.17 1.59
CA HIS A 170 -10.02 1.59 2.98
C HIS A 170 -8.60 2.07 3.25
N ASN A 171 -7.75 2.14 2.22
CA ASN A 171 -6.34 2.46 2.36
C ASN A 171 -5.91 3.46 1.29
N LYS A 172 -4.94 4.30 1.65
CA LYS A 172 -4.30 5.24 0.74
C LYS A 172 -2.79 5.04 0.83
N ALA A 173 -2.12 5.14 -0.31
CA ALA A 173 -0.68 5.12 -0.40
C ALA A 173 -0.19 6.26 -1.31
N ASN A 174 0.95 6.84 -0.94
CA ASN A 174 1.64 7.87 -1.71
C ASN A 174 3.08 7.41 -1.95
N VAL A 175 3.55 7.52 -3.19
CA VAL A 175 4.93 7.24 -3.56
C VAL A 175 5.50 8.46 -4.29
N PHE A 176 6.64 8.94 -3.82
CA PHE A 176 7.29 10.14 -4.31
C PHE A 176 8.48 9.75 -5.18
N PHE A 177 8.55 10.31 -6.39
CA PHE A 177 9.57 10.00 -7.38
C PHE A 177 10.37 11.24 -7.77
N VAL A 178 11.69 11.08 -7.87
CA VAL A 178 12.61 12.06 -8.44
C VAL A 178 13.41 11.39 -9.54
N ASP A 179 13.34 11.93 -10.75
CA ASP A 179 13.94 11.38 -11.98
C ASP A 179 13.63 9.89 -12.14
N GLY A 180 12.37 9.52 -11.91
CA GLY A 180 11.88 8.14 -11.98
C GLY A 180 12.31 7.25 -10.82
N THR A 181 13.14 7.72 -9.89
CA THR A 181 13.60 6.94 -8.74
C THR A 181 12.69 7.21 -7.53
N PRO A 182 12.16 6.17 -6.85
CA PRO A 182 11.37 6.38 -5.64
C PRO A 182 12.26 6.89 -4.51
N VAL A 183 11.91 8.04 -3.93
CA VAL A 183 12.67 8.68 -2.83
C VAL A 183 12.00 8.51 -1.47
N HIS A 184 10.68 8.42 -1.46
CA HIS A 184 9.87 8.21 -0.26
C HIS A 184 8.58 7.47 -0.66
N ALA A 185 8.06 6.66 0.24
CA ALA A 185 6.75 6.05 0.11
C ALA A 185 6.10 6.04 1.48
N ALA A 186 4.78 6.19 1.51
CA ALA A 186 4.01 6.13 2.73
C ALA A 186 2.70 5.42 2.43
N LEU A 187 2.39 4.41 3.22
CA LEU A 187 1.06 3.83 3.33
C LEU A 187 0.73 3.68 4.80
N ARG A 188 -0.49 3.24 5.10
CA ARG A 188 -0.94 3.08 6.47
C ARG A 188 -0.02 2.16 7.29
N GLY A 189 0.64 2.71 8.31
CA GLY A 189 1.51 1.96 9.26
C GLY A 189 2.90 1.59 8.72
N ALA A 190 3.27 2.16 7.57
CA ALA A 190 4.42 1.74 6.78
C ALA A 190 5.04 2.93 6.03
N GLU A 191 6.37 3.07 6.09
CA GLU A 191 7.08 4.14 5.38
C GLU A 191 8.36 3.66 4.68
N GLY A 192 8.79 4.44 3.69
CA GLY A 192 10.00 4.22 2.92
C GLY A 192 10.03 2.87 2.21
N THR A 193 11.11 2.13 2.42
CA THR A 193 11.36 0.84 1.74
C THR A 193 10.26 -0.18 2.05
N GLU A 194 9.75 -0.17 3.28
CA GLU A 194 8.78 -1.16 3.73
C GLU A 194 7.39 -0.90 3.12
N ALA A 195 6.98 0.37 3.02
CA ALA A 195 5.82 0.77 2.24
C ALA A 195 5.93 0.34 0.77
N MET A 196 7.09 0.53 0.13
CA MET A 196 7.30 0.12 -1.26
C MET A 196 7.16 -1.38 -1.49
N ILE A 197 7.60 -2.20 -0.54
CA ILE A 197 7.50 -3.66 -0.62
C ILE A 197 6.05 -4.09 -0.41
N GLN A 198 5.40 -3.57 0.64
CA GLN A 198 4.01 -3.89 0.97
C GLN A 198 3.02 -3.50 -0.14
N LEU A 199 3.22 -2.32 -0.73
CA LEU A 199 2.35 -1.78 -1.77
C LEU A 199 2.31 -2.66 -3.01
N GLN A 200 3.36 -3.45 -3.27
CA GLN A 200 3.38 -4.40 -4.38
C GLN A 200 2.35 -5.52 -4.27
N ALA A 201 1.86 -5.81 -3.07
CA ALA A 201 0.82 -6.81 -2.83
C ALA A 201 -0.61 -6.27 -3.04
N TRP A 202 -0.79 -5.00 -3.41
CA TRP A 202 -2.13 -4.45 -3.69
C TRP A 202 -2.63 -4.89 -5.06
N GLU A 203 -3.82 -5.50 -5.08
CA GLU A 203 -4.47 -6.02 -6.30
C GLU A 203 -5.62 -5.11 -6.80
N ASP A 204 -6.02 -4.11 -6.01
CA ASP A 204 -7.09 -3.16 -6.35
C ASP A 204 -6.77 -1.75 -5.84
N GLY A 205 -7.31 -0.75 -6.53
CA GLY A 205 -7.15 0.67 -6.21
C GLY A 205 -7.10 1.55 -7.46
N GLU A 206 -7.58 2.78 -7.34
CA GLU A 206 -7.41 3.81 -8.35
C GLU A 206 -6.09 4.53 -8.09
N PHE A 207 -5.28 4.68 -9.14
CA PHE A 207 -4.02 5.40 -9.05
C PHE A 207 -4.05 6.66 -9.91
N THR A 208 -3.42 7.73 -9.40
CA THR A 208 -3.19 8.97 -10.12
C THR A 208 -1.78 9.46 -9.85
N PHE A 209 -1.02 9.70 -10.90
CA PHE A 209 0.27 10.39 -10.84
C PHE A 209 0.07 11.89 -11.06
N TYR A 210 0.65 12.68 -10.17
CA TYR A 210 0.70 14.13 -10.27
C TYR A 210 2.14 14.56 -10.55
N ASP A 211 2.36 15.20 -11.68
CA ASP A 211 3.64 15.85 -12.00
C ASP A 211 3.76 17.12 -11.15
N GLU A 212 4.51 16.99 -10.05
CA GLU A 212 4.70 18.07 -9.10
C GLU A 212 6.09 18.04 -8.48
N ARG A 213 6.51 19.18 -7.93
CA ARG A 213 7.81 19.30 -7.28
C ARG A 213 7.81 18.47 -5.99
N VAL A 214 8.62 17.42 -5.98
CA VAL A 214 8.82 16.58 -4.80
C VAL A 214 9.79 17.27 -3.83
N ASN A 215 9.33 17.52 -2.61
CA ASN A 215 10.15 18.05 -1.52
C ASN A 215 9.85 17.27 -0.23
N VAL A 216 10.38 16.05 -0.15
CA VAL A 216 10.20 15.14 0.98
C VAL A 216 11.56 14.62 1.45
N ALA A 217 11.64 14.24 2.71
CA ALA A 217 12.82 13.56 3.23
C ALA A 217 12.98 12.22 2.50
N LYS A 218 14.20 11.93 2.04
CA LYS A 218 14.51 10.65 1.39
C LYS A 218 14.52 9.55 2.45
N THR A 219 13.67 8.54 2.29
CA THR A 219 13.60 7.36 3.18
C THR A 219 13.83 6.05 2.43
N ILE A 220 14.01 6.11 1.10
CA ILE A 220 14.31 4.96 0.25
C ILE A 220 15.71 5.15 -0.32
N ASP A 221 16.65 4.33 0.15
CA ASP A 221 18.04 4.35 -0.35
C ASP A 221 18.36 3.20 -1.32
N ARG A 222 17.43 2.26 -1.49
CA ARG A 222 17.60 1.09 -2.36
C ARG A 222 17.15 1.40 -3.79
N GLY A 223 17.80 0.76 -4.77
CA GLY A 223 17.40 0.86 -6.17
C GLY A 223 16.07 0.15 -6.46
N LEU A 224 15.28 0.70 -7.40
CA LEU A 224 13.94 0.20 -7.71
C LEU A 224 13.92 -1.30 -8.06
N ILE A 225 14.86 -1.79 -8.87
CA ILE A 225 14.90 -3.20 -9.27
C ILE A 225 14.99 -4.13 -8.05
N GLY A 226 15.84 -3.78 -7.07
CA GLY A 226 15.96 -4.57 -5.83
C GLY A 226 14.67 -4.56 -5.03
N LEU A 227 14.00 -3.41 -4.93
CA LEU A 227 12.70 -3.27 -4.26
C LEU A 227 11.60 -4.10 -4.95
N LEU A 228 11.61 -4.15 -6.29
CA LEU A 228 10.66 -4.95 -7.06
C LEU A 228 10.88 -6.46 -6.86
N MET A 229 12.14 -6.90 -6.84
CA MET A 229 12.46 -8.31 -6.55
C MET A 229 12.08 -8.72 -5.12
N GLU A 230 12.33 -7.85 -4.14
CA GLU A 230 11.94 -8.08 -2.75
C GLU A 230 10.42 -8.08 -2.59
N GLY A 231 9.72 -7.19 -3.28
CA GLY A 231 8.26 -7.16 -3.36
C GLY A 231 7.66 -8.42 -3.98
N ALA A 232 8.22 -8.92 -5.08
CA ALA A 232 7.79 -10.18 -5.69
C ALA A 232 7.89 -11.36 -4.70
N LYS A 233 9.04 -11.50 -4.01
CA LYS A 233 9.20 -12.51 -2.95
C LYS A 233 8.18 -12.33 -1.82
N TYR A 234 7.95 -11.09 -1.39
CA TYR A 234 6.96 -10.77 -0.36
C TYR A 234 5.54 -11.20 -0.76
N ILE A 235 5.13 -10.96 -2.01
CA ILE A 235 3.83 -11.39 -2.53
C ILE A 235 3.69 -12.92 -2.45
N ASP A 236 4.71 -13.66 -2.89
CA ASP A 236 4.71 -15.12 -2.87
C ASP A 236 4.59 -15.66 -1.43
N HIS A 237 5.39 -15.11 -0.50
CA HIS A 237 5.32 -15.48 0.91
C HIS A 237 3.95 -15.13 1.52
N SER A 238 3.42 -13.94 1.25
CA SER A 238 2.11 -13.52 1.75
C SER A 238 0.99 -14.42 1.22
N LYS A 239 1.03 -14.79 -0.06
CA LYS A 239 0.06 -15.73 -0.66
C LYS A 239 0.13 -17.10 -0.01
N TYR A 240 1.34 -17.61 0.24
CA TYR A 240 1.54 -18.88 0.94
C TYR A 240 0.94 -18.87 2.37
N LEU A 241 1.16 -17.79 3.12
CA LEU A 241 0.59 -17.65 4.47
C LEU A 241 -0.95 -17.64 4.46
N THR A 242 -1.55 -16.93 3.52
CA THR A 242 -3.01 -16.91 3.32
C THR A 242 -3.54 -18.29 2.93
N GLN A 243 -2.87 -19.00 2.01
CA GLN A 243 -3.24 -20.36 1.61
C GLN A 243 -3.08 -21.38 2.74
N SER A 244 -2.14 -21.14 3.66
CA SER A 244 -1.94 -21.95 4.87
C SER A 244 -3.02 -21.73 5.94
N MET A 245 -4.02 -20.87 5.68
CA MET A 245 -5.09 -20.49 6.61
C MET A 245 -4.56 -19.90 7.93
N LEU A 246 -3.42 -19.21 7.88
CA LEU A 246 -2.91 -18.48 9.03
C LEU A 246 -3.79 -17.26 9.29
N THR A 247 -4.34 -17.16 10.49
CA THR A 247 -5.16 -16.03 10.95
C THR A 247 -4.65 -15.52 12.30
N ASN A 248 -5.10 -14.35 12.74
CA ASN A 248 -4.72 -13.80 14.05
C ASN A 248 -5.18 -14.68 15.23
N ASP A 249 -6.21 -15.51 15.03
CA ASP A 249 -6.74 -16.43 16.05
C ASP A 249 -6.08 -17.81 16.01
N SER A 250 -5.22 -18.06 15.01
CA SER A 250 -4.49 -19.32 14.87
C SER A 250 -3.48 -19.50 16.01
N PHE A 251 -3.48 -20.67 16.64
CA PHE A 251 -2.43 -21.06 17.57
C PHE A 251 -1.25 -21.65 16.81
N LEU A 252 -0.03 -21.28 17.22
CA LEU A 252 1.19 -21.85 16.66
C LEU A 252 1.77 -22.88 17.63
N ILE A 253 2.02 -24.09 17.14
CA ILE A 253 2.59 -25.18 17.92
C ILE A 253 4.01 -25.43 17.42
N PRO A 254 5.04 -25.32 18.26
CA PRO A 254 6.40 -25.58 17.85
C PRO A 254 6.62 -27.08 17.68
N MET A 255 7.32 -27.47 16.61
CA MET A 255 7.70 -28.85 16.37
C MET A 255 8.90 -29.22 17.23
N LYS A 256 8.86 -30.41 17.83
CA LYS A 256 9.96 -30.93 18.64
C LYS A 256 11.02 -31.57 17.74
N ASP A 257 12.27 -31.54 18.21
CA ASP A 257 13.39 -32.28 17.62
C ASP A 257 13.71 -31.88 16.16
N VAL A 258 13.40 -30.65 15.76
CA VAL A 258 13.77 -30.11 14.44
C VAL A 258 15.01 -29.23 14.57
N ASP A 259 16.06 -29.57 13.81
CA ASP A 259 17.22 -28.70 13.65
C ASP A 259 16.85 -27.51 12.75
N MET A 260 16.79 -26.32 13.37
CA MET A 260 16.37 -25.10 12.69
C MET A 260 17.35 -24.69 11.58
N GLU A 261 18.66 -24.78 11.81
CA GLU A 261 19.66 -24.36 10.82
C GLU A 261 19.63 -25.28 9.61
N GLN A 262 19.52 -26.60 9.86
CA GLN A 262 19.41 -27.58 8.78
C GLN A 262 18.12 -27.41 7.98
N ALA A 263 16.98 -27.18 8.65
CA ALA A 263 15.69 -27.00 7.99
C ALA A 263 15.67 -25.72 7.13
N LEU A 264 16.21 -24.62 7.66
CA LEU A 264 16.35 -23.35 6.94
C LEU A 264 17.29 -23.48 5.73
N THR A 265 18.39 -24.22 5.86
CA THR A 265 19.32 -24.45 4.74
C THR A 265 18.67 -25.27 3.62
N ALA A 266 17.80 -26.21 3.97
CA ALA A 266 17.16 -27.11 3.01
C ALA A 266 15.96 -26.49 2.27
N LYS A 267 15.13 -25.68 2.95
CA LYS A 267 13.84 -25.20 2.43
C LYS A 267 13.55 -23.72 2.75
N GLY A 268 14.45 -23.04 3.45
CA GLY A 268 14.25 -21.67 3.89
C GLY A 268 14.51 -20.66 2.77
N VAL A 269 13.92 -19.50 2.94
CA VAL A 269 14.20 -18.29 2.17
C VAL A 269 15.11 -17.37 2.98
N GLU A 270 15.76 -16.44 2.29
CA GLU A 270 16.66 -15.46 2.88
C GLU A 270 15.91 -14.56 3.88
N CYS A 271 16.27 -14.64 5.15
CA CYS A 271 15.90 -13.71 6.22
C CYS A 271 16.93 -13.80 7.36
N LYS A 272 16.89 -12.87 8.33
CA LYS A 272 17.84 -12.89 9.45
C LYS A 272 17.51 -14.05 10.38
N LEU A 273 18.48 -14.93 10.61
CA LEU A 273 18.33 -16.07 11.53
C LEU A 273 17.93 -15.61 12.95
N ALA A 274 18.48 -14.48 13.41
CA ALA A 274 18.13 -13.89 14.70
C ALA A 274 16.62 -13.59 14.82
N ASP A 275 15.99 -13.13 13.74
CA ASP A 275 14.55 -12.83 13.71
C ASP A 275 13.73 -14.12 13.77
N VAL A 276 14.15 -15.15 13.04
CA VAL A 276 13.51 -16.49 13.11
C VAL A 276 13.56 -17.05 14.52
N ILE A 277 14.74 -17.01 15.16
CA ILE A 277 14.93 -17.48 16.53
C ILE A 277 14.09 -16.66 17.51
N ALA A 278 14.05 -15.33 17.36
CA ALA A 278 13.29 -14.45 18.24
C ALA A 278 11.79 -14.76 18.18
N VAL A 279 11.22 -14.87 16.97
CA VAL A 279 9.80 -15.23 16.79
C VAL A 279 9.52 -16.64 17.31
N PHE A 280 10.36 -17.62 16.98
CA PHE A 280 10.17 -19.01 17.41
C PHE A 280 10.15 -19.15 18.94
N LYS A 281 10.97 -18.39 19.67
CA LYS A 281 11.00 -18.39 21.14
C LYS A 281 9.70 -17.89 21.79
N LEU A 282 8.92 -17.06 21.08
CA LEU A 282 7.62 -16.58 21.57
C LEU A 282 6.50 -17.61 21.40
N ILE A 283 6.73 -18.66 20.58
CA ILE A 283 5.74 -19.69 20.26
C ILE A 283 5.75 -20.76 21.35
N ASP A 284 4.77 -20.69 22.24
CA ASP A 284 4.66 -21.54 23.43
C ASP A 284 3.58 -22.63 23.33
N GLY A 285 2.78 -22.62 22.26
CA GLY A 285 1.61 -23.46 22.03
C GLY A 285 0.33 -22.99 22.72
N SER A 286 0.34 -21.81 23.34
CA SER A 286 -0.78 -21.21 24.09
C SER A 286 -1.19 -19.83 23.57
N LYS A 287 -0.26 -19.07 22.98
CA LYS A 287 -0.55 -17.78 22.35
C LYS A 287 -1.08 -17.95 20.93
N THR A 288 -1.99 -17.06 20.53
CA THR A 288 -2.39 -16.94 19.12
C THR A 288 -1.35 -16.17 18.33
N TRP A 289 -1.40 -16.27 17.01
CA TRP A 289 -0.53 -15.50 16.13
C TRP A 289 -0.69 -13.99 16.32
N GLY A 290 -1.92 -13.50 16.51
CA GLY A 290 -2.19 -12.10 16.81
C GLY A 290 -1.56 -11.62 18.12
N GLU A 291 -1.49 -12.48 19.14
CA GLU A 291 -0.79 -12.18 20.39
C GLU A 291 0.73 -12.14 20.19
N ILE A 292 1.29 -13.08 19.43
CA ILE A 292 2.72 -13.11 19.11
C ILE A 292 3.11 -11.89 18.26
N LEU A 293 2.28 -11.51 17.28
CA LEU A 293 2.47 -10.33 16.44
C LEU A 293 2.56 -9.03 17.25
N ARG A 294 1.95 -8.95 18.44
CA ARG A 294 2.08 -7.78 19.32
C ARG A 294 3.41 -7.75 20.07
N ASP A 295 4.03 -8.91 20.28
CA ASP A 295 5.25 -9.04 21.08
C ASP A 295 6.53 -8.98 20.23
N ILE A 296 6.43 -9.06 18.90
CA ILE A 296 7.57 -8.95 17.98
C ILE A 296 7.85 -7.50 17.58
N GLU A 297 9.11 -7.16 17.34
CA GLU A 297 9.54 -5.81 16.92
C GLU A 297 9.84 -5.72 15.41
N LEU A 298 9.31 -6.65 14.61
CA LEU A 298 9.60 -6.78 13.17
C LEU A 298 8.52 -6.12 12.31
N ALA A 299 8.88 -5.30 11.33
CA ALA A 299 7.92 -4.75 10.37
C ALA A 299 7.26 -5.87 9.54
N LYS A 300 6.20 -5.56 8.79
CA LYS A 300 5.46 -6.58 8.04
C LYS A 300 6.31 -7.25 6.97
N SER A 301 7.13 -6.47 6.27
CA SER A 301 8.11 -7.00 5.32
C SER A 301 9.17 -7.90 5.97
N GLU A 302 9.42 -7.76 7.27
CA GLU A 302 10.44 -8.52 8.01
C GLU A 302 9.87 -9.81 8.61
N TRP A 303 8.68 -9.76 9.21
CA TRP A 303 8.10 -10.96 9.84
C TRP A 303 7.47 -11.93 8.85
N VAL A 304 6.97 -11.46 7.70
CA VAL A 304 6.36 -12.34 6.68
C VAL A 304 7.32 -13.45 6.21
N PRO A 305 8.57 -13.17 5.78
CA PRO A 305 9.51 -14.23 5.41
C PRO A 305 9.91 -15.11 6.60
N VAL A 306 9.98 -14.55 7.82
CA VAL A 306 10.21 -15.35 9.03
C VAL A 306 9.09 -16.37 9.24
N MET A 307 7.83 -15.92 9.19
CA MET A 307 6.68 -16.79 9.37
C MET A 307 6.54 -17.81 8.23
N PHE A 308 6.87 -17.42 6.99
CA PHE A 308 6.98 -18.33 5.86
C PHE A 308 7.98 -19.45 6.17
N ASN A 309 9.19 -19.10 6.64
CA ASN A 309 10.21 -20.08 6.99
C ASN A 309 9.77 -21.00 8.12
N LEU A 310 9.12 -20.47 9.16
CA LEU A 310 8.63 -21.28 10.27
C LEU A 310 7.63 -22.35 9.80
N LEU A 311 6.73 -22.02 8.87
CA LEU A 311 5.77 -22.98 8.32
C LEU A 311 6.38 -23.89 7.26
N ASN A 312 7.03 -23.33 6.23
CA ASN A 312 7.54 -24.07 5.08
C ASN A 312 8.65 -25.06 5.46
N CYS A 313 9.49 -24.69 6.45
CA CYS A 313 10.53 -25.57 6.98
C CYS A 313 9.99 -26.58 8.01
N GLY A 314 8.69 -26.54 8.33
CA GLY A 314 8.08 -27.45 9.31
C GLY A 314 8.55 -27.22 10.75
N LEU A 315 8.94 -26.00 11.09
CA LEU A 315 9.34 -25.63 12.45
C LEU A 315 8.11 -25.42 13.34
N VAL A 316 7.00 -24.97 12.76
CA VAL A 316 5.73 -24.76 13.46
C VAL A 316 4.56 -25.31 12.66
N ARG A 317 3.49 -25.67 13.36
CA ARG A 317 2.20 -26.04 12.75
C ARG A 317 1.08 -25.14 13.26
N ILE A 318 0.10 -24.90 12.41
CA ILE A 318 -1.11 -24.14 12.73
C ILE A 318 -2.12 -25.04 13.42
N SER A 319 -2.79 -24.52 14.45
CA SER A 319 -3.87 -25.18 15.17
C SER A 319 -5.01 -24.20 15.46
N THR A 320 -6.23 -24.71 15.53
CA THR A 320 -7.42 -23.95 15.97
C THR A 320 -7.63 -24.01 17.48
N THR A 321 -6.91 -24.90 18.18
CA THR A 321 -6.97 -25.05 19.63
C THR A 321 -5.58 -24.94 20.25
N PRO A 322 -5.46 -24.37 21.47
CA PRO A 322 -4.19 -24.30 22.18
C PRO A 322 -3.74 -25.71 22.62
N THR A 323 -2.44 -25.97 22.57
CA THR A 323 -1.86 -27.23 23.06
C THR A 323 -1.75 -27.27 24.58
N LYS A 324 -1.59 -26.09 25.20
CA LYS A 324 -1.55 -25.92 26.65
C LYS A 324 -2.71 -25.04 27.06
N ALA A 325 -3.55 -25.52 27.98
CA ALA A 325 -4.48 -24.64 28.66
C ALA A 325 -3.68 -23.53 29.36
N ARG A 326 -4.04 -22.27 29.14
CA ARG A 326 -3.47 -21.16 29.91
C ARG A 326 -3.70 -21.47 31.38
N GLN A 327 -2.62 -21.63 32.14
CA GLN A 327 -2.71 -21.68 33.59
C GLN A 327 -3.18 -20.29 34.03
N SER A 328 -4.48 -20.14 34.28
CA SER A 328 -4.95 -18.98 35.02
C SER A 328 -4.37 -19.12 36.42
N VAL A 329 -3.38 -18.29 36.75
CA VAL A 329 -3.01 -18.07 38.14
C VAL A 329 -4.29 -17.57 38.81
N VAL A 330 -4.94 -18.44 39.57
CA VAL A 330 -6.13 -18.06 40.34
C VAL A 330 -5.60 -17.28 41.53
N GLU A 331 -5.57 -15.96 41.39
CA GLU A 331 -5.23 -15.05 42.48
C GLU A 331 -6.36 -15.09 43.51
N SER A 332 -6.25 -16.00 44.48
CA SER A 332 -7.29 -16.28 45.47
C SER A 332 -7.43 -15.22 46.56
N ARG A 333 -6.42 -14.36 46.73
CA ARG A 333 -6.42 -13.28 47.73
C ARG A 333 -6.95 -11.95 47.20
N MET A 334 -6.99 -11.76 45.89
CA MET A 334 -7.46 -10.52 45.29
C MET A 334 -9.00 -10.56 45.16
N ASP A 335 -9.68 -9.54 45.65
CA ASP A 335 -11.14 -9.43 45.50
C ASP A 335 -11.49 -8.88 44.11
N TRP A 336 -11.46 -9.77 43.12
CA TRP A 336 -11.81 -9.44 41.74
C TRP A 336 -13.24 -8.93 41.56
N LYS A 337 -14.18 -9.24 42.47
CA LYS A 337 -15.55 -8.72 42.39
C LYS A 337 -15.58 -7.23 42.69
N THR A 338 -14.82 -6.80 43.70
CA THR A 338 -14.66 -5.38 44.02
C THR A 338 -13.94 -4.65 42.88
N VAL A 339 -12.89 -5.24 42.30
CA VAL A 339 -12.20 -4.67 41.12
C VAL A 339 -13.17 -4.48 39.95
N GLN A 340 -13.94 -5.51 39.60
CA GLN A 340 -14.93 -5.44 38.52
C GLN A 340 -16.01 -4.39 38.81
N SER A 341 -16.47 -4.29 40.05
CA SER A 341 -17.48 -3.30 40.44
C SER A 341 -16.95 -1.87 40.27
N PHE A 342 -15.69 -1.64 40.66
CA PHE A 342 -15.02 -0.35 40.43
C PHE A 342 -14.83 -0.08 38.93
N GLU A 343 -14.37 -1.06 38.15
CA GLU A 343 -14.22 -0.95 36.70
C GLU A 343 -15.54 -0.53 36.03
N HIS A 344 -16.66 -1.16 36.39
CA HIS A 344 -17.98 -0.77 35.89
C HIS A 344 -18.36 0.66 36.27
N SER A 345 -17.94 1.14 37.46
CA SER A 345 -18.26 2.50 37.92
C SER A 345 -17.56 3.61 37.10
N ILE A 346 -16.45 3.28 36.43
CA ILE A 346 -15.68 4.21 35.60
C ILE A 346 -15.92 4.00 34.08
N CYS A 347 -16.84 3.10 33.73
CA CYS A 347 -17.34 2.88 32.38
C CYS A 347 -18.69 3.59 32.16
N ARG A 348 -18.99 3.98 30.91
CA ARG A 348 -20.34 4.46 30.57
C ARG A 348 -21.29 3.27 30.41
N MET A 349 -22.48 3.38 31.00
CA MET A 349 -23.49 2.30 30.99
C MET A 349 -24.00 1.95 29.58
N ASP A 350 -24.00 2.91 28.66
CA ASP A 350 -24.52 2.78 27.30
C ASP A 350 -23.60 1.97 26.36
N SER A 351 -22.31 1.95 26.65
CA SER A 351 -21.26 1.44 25.75
C SER A 351 -20.40 0.39 26.42
N GLY A 352 -20.30 0.41 27.75
CA GLY A 352 -19.38 -0.43 28.52
C GLY A 352 -17.91 -0.05 28.32
N LEU A 353 -17.63 1.12 27.73
CA LEU A 353 -16.28 1.65 27.53
C LEU A 353 -15.92 2.60 28.66
N TYR A 354 -14.62 2.70 28.95
CA TYR A 354 -14.11 3.63 29.96
C TYR A 354 -14.48 5.08 29.61
N THR A 355 -14.81 5.85 30.64
CA THR A 355 -15.13 7.28 30.49
C THR A 355 -13.90 8.09 30.07
N HIS A 356 -14.13 9.28 29.52
CA HIS A 356 -13.05 10.23 29.23
C HIS A 356 -12.27 10.64 30.49
N ALA A 357 -12.95 10.78 31.64
CA ALA A 357 -12.28 11.06 32.91
C ALA A 357 -11.33 9.92 33.33
N ALA A 358 -11.77 8.66 33.14
CA ALA A 358 -10.91 7.50 33.38
C ALA A 358 -9.69 7.52 32.45
N LEU A 359 -9.89 7.79 31.14
CA LEU A 359 -8.79 7.92 30.19
C LEU A 359 -7.73 8.91 30.66
N LEU A 360 -8.12 10.14 31.02
CA LEU A 360 -7.19 11.16 31.48
C LEU A 360 -6.44 10.75 32.75
N TYR A 361 -7.13 10.10 33.69
CA TYR A 361 -6.50 9.58 34.89
C TYR A 361 -5.44 8.54 34.55
N PHE A 362 -5.76 7.50 33.77
CA PHE A 362 -4.79 6.45 33.43
C PHE A 362 -3.67 6.96 32.53
N LEU A 363 -3.96 7.88 31.61
CA LEU A 363 -2.94 8.56 30.81
C LEU A 363 -1.94 9.30 31.71
N SER A 364 -2.41 10.00 32.76
CA SER A 364 -1.50 10.62 33.73
C SER A 364 -0.62 9.60 34.46
N GLN A 365 -1.16 8.42 34.78
CA GLN A 365 -0.39 7.36 35.43
C GLN A 365 0.69 6.78 34.51
N GLU A 366 0.40 6.59 33.23
CA GLU A 366 1.40 6.17 32.24
C GLU A 366 2.47 7.25 32.04
N TRP A 367 2.09 8.53 32.05
CA TRP A 367 3.05 9.64 32.02
C TRP A 367 4.02 9.60 33.21
N TYR A 368 3.52 9.43 34.44
CA TYR A 368 4.38 9.35 35.62
C TYR A 368 5.31 8.12 35.60
N LYS A 369 4.84 6.98 35.06
CA LYS A 369 5.69 5.81 34.85
C LYS A 369 6.77 6.08 33.81
N PHE A 370 6.45 6.79 32.74
CA PHE A 370 7.43 7.20 31.75
C PHE A 370 8.49 8.13 32.37
N GLU A 371 8.08 9.18 33.08
CA GLU A 371 9.02 10.12 33.72
C GLU A 371 9.96 9.43 34.71
N SER A 372 9.44 8.50 35.53
CA SER A 372 10.20 7.85 36.59
C SER A 372 11.02 6.64 36.13
N MET A 373 10.50 5.87 35.17
CA MET A 373 11.05 4.56 34.79
C MET A 373 11.35 4.41 33.30
N GLN A 374 11.06 5.43 32.49
CA GLN A 374 11.19 5.39 31.02
C GLN A 374 10.41 4.23 30.39
N VAL A 375 9.26 3.90 30.97
CA VAL A 375 8.34 2.91 30.42
C VAL A 375 7.54 3.56 29.28
N PRO A 376 7.67 3.09 28.03
CA PRO A 376 7.00 3.71 26.89
C PRO A 376 5.50 3.37 26.88
N PHE A 377 4.71 4.24 26.26
CA PHE A 377 3.29 4.01 26.04
C PHE A 377 2.83 4.75 24.79
N SER A 378 1.67 4.36 24.27
CA SER A 378 1.06 5.00 23.11
C SER A 378 -0.41 5.31 23.36
N LEU A 379 -0.87 6.42 22.79
CA LEU A 379 -2.27 6.81 22.77
C LEU A 379 -2.75 6.82 21.32
N LEU A 380 -3.81 6.09 21.05
CA LEU A 380 -4.51 6.11 19.77
C LEU A 380 -5.86 6.78 19.98
N VAL A 381 -6.23 7.68 19.08
CA VAL A 381 -7.56 8.29 19.05
C VAL A 381 -8.13 8.11 17.66
N PHE A 382 -9.42 7.79 17.58
CA PHE A 382 -10.08 7.50 16.31
C PHE A 382 -11.57 7.86 16.32
N GLY A 383 -12.12 8.00 15.12
CA GLY A 383 -13.53 8.25 14.87
C GLY A 383 -13.85 8.18 13.38
N PHE A 384 -15.12 8.32 13.05
CA PHE A 384 -15.55 8.48 11.66
C PHE A 384 -15.95 9.91 11.40
N ALA A 385 -15.70 10.39 10.19
CA ALA A 385 -16.05 11.75 9.81
C ALA A 385 -16.63 11.79 8.39
N THR A 386 -17.38 12.85 8.07
CA THR A 386 -17.90 13.06 6.71
C THR A 386 -16.79 13.55 5.78
N LYS A 387 -16.76 12.99 4.56
CA LYS A 387 -15.92 13.46 3.43
C LYS A 387 -16.54 14.74 2.84
N THR A 388 -16.38 15.88 3.50
CA THR A 388 -16.83 17.19 2.98
C THR A 388 -15.69 18.21 3.00
N GLU A 389 -15.50 18.95 1.90
CA GLU A 389 -14.39 19.89 1.69
C GLU A 389 -14.40 21.10 2.64
N MET A 390 -15.57 21.50 3.16
CA MET A 390 -15.70 22.72 3.96
C MET A 390 -15.51 22.50 5.47
N GLN A 391 -16.16 21.49 6.03
CA GLN A 391 -16.02 21.06 7.42
C GLN A 391 -16.33 19.57 7.52
N SER A 392 -15.42 18.81 8.11
CA SER A 392 -15.64 17.40 8.41
C SER A 392 -16.21 17.30 9.83
N GLN A 393 -17.36 16.66 9.96
CA GLN A 393 -18.01 16.45 11.25
C GLN A 393 -17.85 15.00 11.66
N LEU A 394 -17.52 14.77 12.94
CA LEU A 394 -17.46 13.43 13.50
C LEU A 394 -18.86 12.81 13.53
N ILE A 395 -18.93 11.55 13.14
CA ILE A 395 -20.15 10.77 13.03
C ILE A 395 -20.33 9.95 14.32
N PRO A 396 -21.50 10.03 14.98
CA PRO A 396 -21.79 9.22 16.15
C PRO A 396 -21.87 7.74 15.77
N PHE A 397 -21.24 6.87 16.57
CA PHE A 397 -21.50 5.44 16.48
C PHE A 397 -22.85 5.15 17.12
N ARG A 398 -23.69 4.38 16.43
CA ARG A 398 -24.91 3.83 17.01
C ARG A 398 -24.58 2.72 18.01
N SER A 399 -25.48 2.42 18.95
CA SER A 399 -25.26 1.42 20.01
C SER A 399 -24.75 0.07 19.49
N LYS A 400 -25.31 -0.42 18.38
CA LYS A 400 -24.88 -1.67 17.73
C LYS A 400 -23.44 -1.61 17.22
N ALA A 401 -23.02 -0.48 16.64
CA ALA A 401 -21.65 -0.28 16.18
C ALA A 401 -20.67 -0.23 17.35
N ILE A 402 -21.07 0.37 18.48
CA ILE A 402 -20.26 0.41 19.71
C ILE A 402 -20.12 -0.99 20.32
N GLU A 403 -21.20 -1.77 20.39
CA GLU A 403 -21.17 -3.15 20.87
C GLU A 403 -20.24 -4.02 19.99
N GLU A 404 -20.35 -3.90 18.67
CA GLU A 404 -19.50 -4.63 17.73
C GLU A 404 -18.03 -4.21 17.82
N LEU A 405 -17.77 -2.90 17.93
CA LEU A 405 -16.42 -2.36 18.16
C LEU A 405 -15.84 -2.93 19.46
N ARG A 406 -16.58 -2.85 20.56
CA ARG A 406 -16.16 -3.37 21.86
C ARG A 406 -15.83 -4.85 21.75
N ASP A 407 -16.72 -5.67 21.20
CA ASP A 407 -16.54 -7.11 21.15
C ASP A 407 -15.35 -7.51 20.27
N LYS A 408 -15.15 -6.84 19.12
CA LYS A 408 -14.00 -7.09 18.23
C LYS A 408 -12.67 -6.59 18.83
N VAL A 409 -12.65 -5.42 19.45
CA VAL A 409 -11.42 -4.86 20.07
C VAL A 409 -11.04 -5.64 21.32
N PHE A 410 -12.00 -6.07 22.16
CA PHE A 410 -11.70 -6.83 23.38
C PHE A 410 -11.08 -8.22 23.10
N ARG A 411 -11.36 -8.80 21.93
CA ARG A 411 -10.71 -10.04 21.47
C ARG A 411 -9.28 -9.82 21.02
N THR A 412 -8.96 -8.62 20.53
CA THR A 412 -7.67 -8.31 19.93
C THR A 412 -6.74 -7.54 20.86
N LYS A 413 -7.24 -6.83 21.89
CA LYS A 413 -6.40 -6.05 22.81
C LYS A 413 -5.75 -6.89 23.92
N ARG A 414 -4.68 -6.38 24.53
CA ARG A 414 -4.14 -6.93 25.79
C ARG A 414 -5.10 -6.62 26.94
N LYS A 415 -5.01 -7.40 28.02
CA LYS A 415 -5.90 -7.23 29.19
C LYS A 415 -5.82 -5.82 29.78
N TYR A 416 -4.61 -5.25 29.83
CA TYR A 416 -4.34 -3.92 30.38
C TYR A 416 -4.46 -2.77 29.36
N ASP A 417 -4.72 -3.06 28.08
CA ASP A 417 -5.06 -2.01 27.12
C ASP A 417 -6.45 -1.47 27.43
N MET A 418 -6.64 -0.17 27.27
CA MET A 418 -7.90 0.48 27.66
C MET A 418 -8.60 1.03 26.43
N LEU A 419 -9.88 0.68 26.26
CA LEU A 419 -10.75 1.28 25.23
C LEU A 419 -11.69 2.28 25.90
N CYS A 420 -11.57 3.54 25.52
CA CYS A 420 -12.18 4.67 26.20
C CYS A 420 -12.98 5.55 25.24
N HIS A 421 -13.89 6.35 25.79
CA HIS A 421 -14.39 7.54 25.10
C HIS A 421 -13.33 8.65 25.15
N PHE A 422 -13.02 9.24 24.01
CA PHE A 422 -12.18 10.45 23.92
C PHE A 422 -13.04 11.72 23.89
N GLY A 423 -14.21 11.65 23.25
CA GLY A 423 -15.14 12.76 23.16
C GLY A 423 -16.59 12.27 23.08
N ALA A 424 -17.45 13.08 22.46
CA ALA A 424 -18.83 12.67 22.19
C ALA A 424 -18.88 11.57 21.11
N PHE A 425 -18.09 11.72 20.04
CA PHE A 425 -18.12 10.86 18.83
C PHE A 425 -16.72 10.35 18.45
N SER A 426 -15.80 10.36 19.42
CA SER A 426 -14.43 9.87 19.25
C SER A 426 -14.05 8.96 20.40
N TYR A 427 -13.19 8.01 20.10
CA TYR A 427 -12.76 6.94 20.98
C TYR A 427 -11.24 6.94 21.08
N ALA A 428 -10.73 6.41 22.17
CA ALA A 428 -9.31 6.28 22.40
C ALA A 428 -8.95 4.85 22.82
N MET A 429 -7.75 4.43 22.43
CA MET A 429 -7.11 3.24 22.96
C MET A 429 -5.79 3.63 23.61
N LEU A 430 -5.69 3.45 24.93
CA LEU A 430 -4.44 3.61 25.66
C LEU A 430 -3.71 2.27 25.66
N LEU A 431 -2.44 2.28 25.23
CA LEU A 431 -1.57 1.11 25.14
C LEU A 431 -0.37 1.26 26.09
N PRO A 432 -0.51 0.85 27.36
CA PRO A 432 0.62 0.80 28.29
C PRO A 432 1.74 -0.11 27.77
N MET A 433 2.99 0.24 28.06
CA MET A 433 4.17 -0.58 27.74
C MET A 433 4.25 -0.98 26.26
N SER A 434 3.85 -0.07 25.38
CA SER A 434 3.87 -0.31 23.93
C SER A 434 5.02 0.44 23.27
N THR A 435 5.63 -0.19 22.29
CA THR A 435 6.58 0.44 21.38
C THR A 435 5.83 1.02 20.19
N ARG A 436 6.43 1.98 19.48
CA ARG A 436 5.87 2.53 18.22
C ARG A 436 5.35 1.44 17.29
N LYS A 437 6.18 0.44 16.99
CA LYS A 437 5.81 -0.66 16.07
C LYS A 437 4.61 -1.47 16.55
N SER A 438 4.53 -1.76 17.85
CA SER A 438 3.37 -2.48 18.41
C SER A 438 2.11 -1.62 18.36
N ALA A 439 2.23 -0.33 18.59
CA ALA A 439 1.12 0.61 18.57
C ALA A 439 0.59 0.82 17.14
N ASP A 440 1.48 0.94 16.15
CA ASP A 440 1.12 1.04 14.73
C ASP A 440 0.35 -0.20 14.24
N ARG A 441 0.79 -1.41 14.60
CA ARG A 441 0.04 -2.64 14.28
C ARG A 441 -1.34 -2.68 14.93
N GLN A 442 -1.45 -2.18 16.16
CA GLN A 442 -2.74 -2.09 16.84
C GLN A 442 -3.65 -1.05 16.17
N ALA A 443 -3.08 0.05 15.65
CA ALA A 443 -3.79 1.06 14.87
C ALA A 443 -4.31 0.51 13.53
N GLU A 444 -3.53 -0.35 12.86
CA GLU A 444 -3.95 -1.08 11.66
C GLU A 444 -5.11 -2.02 11.99
N THR A 445 -4.92 -2.90 12.97
CA THR A 445 -5.95 -3.86 13.42
C THR A 445 -7.25 -3.15 13.78
N LEU A 446 -7.16 -2.05 14.51
CA LEU A 446 -8.33 -1.28 14.95
C LEU A 446 -9.11 -0.72 13.77
N ALA A 447 -8.45 -0.29 12.71
CA ALA A 447 -9.18 0.23 11.57
C ALA A 447 -9.64 -0.81 10.58
N GLU A 448 -8.99 -1.97 10.49
CA GLU A 448 -9.57 -3.14 9.83
C GLU A 448 -10.89 -3.52 10.52
N ILE A 449 -10.89 -3.55 11.86
CA ILE A 449 -12.10 -3.73 12.66
C ILE A 449 -13.12 -2.64 12.32
N CYS A 450 -12.75 -1.36 12.37
CA CYS A 450 -13.68 -0.26 12.09
C CYS A 450 -14.21 -0.29 10.65
N ALA A 451 -13.40 -0.64 9.66
CA ALA A 451 -13.84 -0.78 8.26
C ALA A 451 -14.88 -1.88 8.07
N SER A 452 -14.88 -2.90 8.95
CA SER A 452 -15.87 -3.97 8.94
C SER A 452 -17.18 -3.64 9.68
N ILE A 453 -17.24 -2.52 10.40
CA ILE A 453 -18.39 -2.12 11.21
C ILE A 453 -19.25 -1.13 10.45
N ASN A 454 -20.56 -1.36 10.42
CA ASN A 454 -21.51 -0.36 9.93
C ASN A 454 -21.79 0.69 11.02
N VAL A 455 -21.16 1.85 10.88
CA VAL A 455 -21.12 2.92 11.90
C VAL A 455 -22.50 3.55 12.13
N SER A 456 -23.23 3.80 11.04
CA SER A 456 -24.55 4.40 11.06
C SER A 456 -25.33 4.09 9.77
N GLU A 457 -26.60 3.76 9.90
CA GLU A 457 -27.52 3.58 8.77
C GLU A 457 -27.92 4.91 8.13
N ASP A 458 -27.68 6.04 8.81
CA ASP A 458 -28.08 7.38 8.36
C ASP A 458 -27.11 7.99 7.34
N TYR A 459 -25.94 7.39 7.16
CA TYR A 459 -24.87 7.92 6.31
C TYR A 459 -24.51 6.93 5.21
N ASP A 460 -24.31 7.45 4.01
CA ASP A 460 -23.77 6.68 2.89
C ASP A 460 -22.32 6.29 3.20
N PRO A 461 -21.97 4.98 3.26
CA PRO A 461 -20.61 4.52 3.54
C PRO A 461 -19.54 5.14 2.62
N SER A 462 -19.89 5.49 1.38
CA SER A 462 -18.96 6.12 0.43
C SER A 462 -18.54 7.53 0.86
N ARG A 463 -19.37 8.22 1.66
CA ARG A 463 -19.17 9.59 2.16
C ARG A 463 -18.56 9.64 3.56
N ILE A 464 -18.24 8.50 4.14
CA ILE A 464 -17.65 8.39 5.46
C ILE A 464 -16.16 8.05 5.30
N GLU A 465 -15.33 8.66 6.13
CA GLU A 465 -13.92 8.30 6.26
C GLU A 465 -13.56 7.99 7.72
N PHE A 466 -12.70 6.99 7.91
CA PHE A 466 -12.08 6.71 9.19
C PHE A 466 -10.94 7.72 9.42
N ARG A 467 -10.91 8.34 10.58
CA ARG A 467 -9.84 9.24 11.01
C ARG A 467 -9.23 8.73 12.31
N GLY A 468 -7.94 8.93 12.46
CA GLY A 468 -7.27 8.64 13.71
C GLY A 468 -5.88 9.27 13.80
N GLY A 469 -5.48 9.54 15.03
CA GLY A 469 -4.16 9.98 15.40
C GLY A 469 -3.51 8.98 16.35
N ILE A 470 -2.20 8.86 16.28
CA ILE A 470 -1.39 8.06 17.18
C ILE A 470 -0.26 8.93 17.72
N ALA A 471 0.01 8.81 19.02
CA ALA A 471 1.14 9.43 19.68
C ALA A 471 1.91 8.37 20.47
N ASN A 472 3.19 8.21 20.18
CA ASN A 472 4.09 7.29 20.87
C ASN A 472 5.03 8.08 21.78
N VAL A 473 5.14 7.67 23.05
CA VAL A 473 6.05 8.28 24.02
C VAL A 473 7.18 7.28 24.30
N PRO A 474 8.46 7.68 24.13
CA PRO A 474 8.98 9.04 23.91
C PRO A 474 9.16 9.50 22.45
N GLU A 475 8.89 8.65 21.46
CA GLU A 475 9.41 8.87 20.11
C GLU A 475 8.75 10.02 19.34
N ASP A 476 7.47 10.31 19.58
CA ASP A 476 6.74 11.41 18.94
C ASP A 476 6.63 12.65 19.84
N CYS A 477 6.50 12.44 21.15
CA CYS A 477 6.11 13.49 22.10
C CYS A 477 7.03 13.55 23.32
N LYS A 478 7.30 14.77 23.78
CA LYS A 478 8.11 15.08 24.97
C LYS A 478 7.28 15.62 26.13
N SER A 479 5.99 15.90 25.92
CA SER A 479 5.06 16.32 26.96
C SER A 479 3.68 15.69 26.75
N LEU A 480 2.87 15.64 27.82
CA LEU A 480 1.49 15.17 27.72
C LEU A 480 0.61 16.08 26.85
N ASP A 481 0.93 17.37 26.78
CA ASP A 481 0.25 18.34 25.91
C ASP A 481 0.51 17.99 24.43
N GLU A 482 1.77 17.72 24.07
CA GLU A 482 2.13 17.27 22.73
C GLU A 482 1.42 15.95 22.35
N VAL A 483 1.23 15.02 23.30
CA VAL A 483 0.48 13.78 23.07
C VAL A 483 -0.96 14.10 22.67
N LEU A 484 -1.65 14.95 23.43
CA LEU A 484 -3.06 15.29 23.17
C LEU A 484 -3.21 16.07 21.86
N VAL A 485 -2.37 17.07 21.61
CA VAL A 485 -2.38 17.87 20.38
C VAL A 485 -2.16 16.98 19.15
N LEU A 486 -1.21 16.03 19.22
CA LEU A 486 -0.89 15.15 18.10
C LEU A 486 -2.07 14.23 17.76
N VAL A 487 -2.70 13.59 18.76
CA VAL A 487 -3.82 12.68 18.51
C VAL A 487 -5.10 13.41 18.06
N GLU A 488 -5.33 14.63 18.56
CA GLU A 488 -6.44 15.49 18.14
C GLU A 488 -6.27 15.97 16.69
N GLY A 489 -5.04 16.31 16.29
CA GLY A 489 -4.70 16.64 14.92
C GLY A 489 -5.06 15.52 13.94
N GLY A 490 -4.87 14.26 14.34
CA GLY A 490 -5.25 13.08 13.55
C GLY A 490 -6.76 12.89 13.35
N LEU A 491 -7.61 13.43 14.23
CA LEU A 491 -9.06 13.49 14.02
C LEU A 491 -9.47 14.63 13.07
N GLY A 492 -8.54 15.52 12.73
CA GLY A 492 -8.80 16.73 11.96
C GLY A 492 -9.37 17.88 12.78
N PHE A 493 -9.20 17.88 14.10
CA PHE A 493 -9.32 19.09 14.90
C PHE A 493 -8.15 20.00 14.54
N LYS A 494 -8.42 21.11 13.86
CA LYS A 494 -7.41 22.18 13.77
C LYS A 494 -7.28 22.77 15.17
N SER A 495 -6.10 22.68 15.77
CA SER A 495 -5.76 23.45 16.96
C SER A 495 -6.06 24.93 16.67
N ALA A 496 -6.94 25.52 17.48
CA ALA A 496 -7.32 26.93 17.36
C ALA A 496 -6.14 27.87 17.69
#